data_AF-A0A7R8WYU8-F1
#
_entry.id   AF-A0A7R8WYU8-F1
#
_cell.length_a   1.000
_cell.length_b   1.000
_cell.length_c   1.000
_cell.angle_alpha   90.00
_cell.angle_beta   90.00
_cell.angle_gamma   90.00
#
_symmetry.space_group_name_H-M   'P 1'
#
loop_
_entity.id
_entity.type
_entity.pdbx_description
1 polymer ?
#
loop_
_entity_poly.entity_id
_entity_poly.type
_entity_poly.pdbx_seq_one_letter_code
_entity_poly.pdbx_strand_id
1 'polypeptide(L)'
;MINREKLDRILAEKVKLDELDEAIICGPEPMMIGVANGLYQNGMDKSKIKFELFAPPSQPLFEEVAEVAKQEPEVEKAGSISVGDSYKIKITLDDEVIEKELVKTDGTLIDQLIDADIDAPYSCKGGVCSSCIAKVTVGEVEFNTAKNFVLTDEEMDNGFVLCCQSKPKSAYIEIDFDDAP
;
A
#
# COMPACT_ATOMS: atom_id res chain seq x y z
N MET A 1 23.55 -7.03 14.72
CA MET A 1 22.10 -7.08 14.50
C MET A 1 21.39 -6.99 15.84
N ILE A 2 20.51 -6.00 16.00
CA ILE A 2 19.62 -5.89 17.14
C ILE A 2 18.55 -6.97 17.01
N ASN A 3 18.25 -7.64 18.11
CA ASN A 3 17.24 -8.68 18.24
C ASN A 3 16.51 -8.44 19.57
N ARG A 4 15.51 -9.27 19.87
CA ARG A 4 14.66 -9.08 21.06
C ARG A 4 15.45 -8.94 22.36
N GLU A 5 16.31 -9.91 22.69
CA GLU A 5 17.12 -9.87 23.92
C GLU A 5 17.98 -8.60 24.03
N LYS A 6 18.60 -8.18 22.92
CA LYS A 6 19.43 -6.97 22.92
C LYS A 6 18.60 -5.72 23.10
N LEU A 7 17.41 -5.67 22.50
CA LEU A 7 16.48 -4.55 22.66
C LEU A 7 16.01 -4.45 24.11
N ASP A 8 15.56 -5.54 24.72
CA ASP A 8 15.07 -5.55 26.11
C ASP A 8 16.15 -5.03 27.08
N ARG A 9 17.42 -5.40 26.85
CA ARG A 9 18.55 -4.86 27.62
C ARG A 9 18.75 -3.35 27.42
N ILE A 10 18.60 -2.85 26.19
CA ILE A 10 18.71 -1.41 25.89
C ILE A 10 17.58 -0.64 26.59
N LEU A 11 16.35 -1.15 26.52
CA LEU A 11 15.18 -0.54 27.18
C LEU A 11 15.34 -0.53 28.71
N ALA A 12 15.85 -1.62 29.31
CA ALA A 12 16.05 -1.68 30.75
C ALA A 12 17.15 -0.73 31.27
N GLU A 13 18.20 -0.48 30.47
CA GLU A 13 19.39 0.23 30.95
C GLU A 13 19.54 1.67 30.44
N LYS A 14 18.96 2.00 29.27
CA LYS A 14 19.35 3.20 28.50
C LYS A 14 18.19 4.03 27.98
N VAL A 15 16.99 3.47 27.84
CA VAL A 15 15.90 4.12 27.12
C VAL A 15 14.61 4.02 27.90
N LYS A 16 14.02 5.18 28.20
CA LYS A 16 12.69 5.29 28.77
C LYS A 16 11.67 5.39 27.64
N LEU A 17 10.83 4.37 27.47
CA LEU A 17 9.86 4.30 26.36
C LEU A 17 8.80 5.40 26.44
N ASP A 18 8.45 5.84 27.64
CA ASP A 18 7.49 6.91 27.90
C ASP A 18 7.97 8.30 27.44
N GLU A 19 9.29 8.46 27.24
CA GLU A 19 9.89 9.69 26.71
C GLU A 19 10.02 9.66 25.17
N LEU A 20 9.63 8.57 24.49
CA LEU A 20 9.72 8.45 23.03
C LEU A 20 8.39 8.78 22.35
N ASP A 21 8.45 9.68 21.37
CA ASP A 21 7.30 9.99 20.51
C ASP A 21 6.97 8.82 19.58
N GLU A 22 7.98 8.34 18.83
CA GLU A 22 7.88 7.27 17.84
C GLU A 22 9.18 6.46 17.73
N ALA A 23 9.07 5.25 17.18
CA ALA A 23 10.20 4.41 16.79
C ALA A 23 10.13 4.09 15.30
N ILE A 24 11.16 4.46 14.54
CA ILE A 24 11.26 4.17 13.11
C ILE A 24 12.24 3.01 12.92
N ILE A 25 11.77 1.94 12.28
CA ILE A 25 12.50 0.68 12.16
C ILE A 25 12.78 0.41 10.68
N CYS A 26 14.05 0.16 10.36
CA CYS A 26 14.52 -0.16 9.03
C CYS A 26 15.60 -1.25 9.13
N GLY A 27 15.58 -2.21 8.21
CA GLY A 27 16.59 -3.27 8.16
C GLY A 27 16.05 -4.63 7.71
N PRO A 28 16.80 -5.71 7.93
CA PRO A 28 16.34 -7.05 7.56
C PRO A 28 15.09 -7.45 8.33
N GLU A 29 14.15 -8.13 7.67
CA GLU A 29 12.84 -8.47 8.21
C GLU A 29 12.88 -9.13 9.61
N PRO A 30 13.74 -10.13 9.91
CA PRO A 30 13.79 -10.72 11.25
C PRO A 30 14.19 -9.73 12.35
N MET A 31 15.01 -8.73 12.01
CA MET A 31 15.35 -7.65 12.94
C MET A 31 14.15 -6.73 13.14
N MET A 32 13.45 -6.34 12.07
CA MET A 32 12.30 -5.46 12.17
C MET A 32 11.21 -6.06 13.05
N ILE A 33 10.87 -7.33 12.83
CA ILE A 33 9.91 -8.09 13.64
C ILE A 33 10.35 -8.15 15.10
N GLY A 34 11.61 -8.54 15.36
CA GLY A 34 12.12 -8.65 16.73
C GLY A 34 12.12 -7.34 17.50
N VAL A 35 12.41 -6.22 16.82
CA VAL A 35 12.40 -4.89 17.43
C VAL A 35 10.97 -4.40 17.64
N ALA A 36 10.10 -4.49 16.64
CA ALA A 36 8.72 -4.04 16.71
C ALA A 36 7.94 -4.75 17.82
N ASN A 37 8.04 -6.08 17.88
CA ASN A 37 7.40 -6.87 18.93
C ASN A 37 8.00 -6.58 20.31
N GLY A 38 9.31 -6.33 20.40
CA GLY A 38 9.94 -5.92 21.65
C GLY A 38 9.43 -4.58 22.16
N LEU A 39 9.35 -3.56 21.30
CA LEU A 39 8.80 -2.24 21.67
C LEU A 39 7.33 -2.36 22.09
N TYR A 40 6.52 -3.06 21.30
CA TYR A 40 5.09 -3.24 21.57
C TYR A 40 4.85 -3.95 22.91
N GLN A 41 5.56 -5.05 23.17
CA GLN A 41 5.42 -5.81 24.41
C GLN A 41 5.93 -5.07 25.66
N ASN A 42 6.82 -4.09 25.48
CA ASN A 42 7.26 -3.19 26.54
C ASN A 42 6.37 -1.93 26.68
N GLY A 43 5.23 -1.87 25.96
CA GLY A 43 4.17 -0.88 26.17
C GLY A 43 4.12 0.27 25.18
N MET A 44 4.93 0.27 24.12
CA MET A 44 4.79 1.25 23.04
C MET A 44 3.57 0.91 22.17
N ASP A 45 2.75 1.91 21.85
CA ASP A 45 1.60 1.72 20.95
C ASP A 45 2.06 1.33 19.53
N LYS A 46 1.33 0.43 18.86
CA LYS A 46 1.65 0.03 17.47
C LYS A 46 1.62 1.23 16.51
N SER A 47 0.75 2.21 16.74
CA SER A 47 0.64 3.41 15.90
C SER A 47 1.90 4.27 15.92
N LYS A 48 2.72 4.16 16.98
CA LYS A 48 4.00 4.87 17.16
C LYS A 48 5.21 4.10 16.62
N ILE A 49 5.01 2.86 16.14
CA ILE A 49 6.06 2.03 15.56
C ILE A 49 5.92 2.08 14.04
N LYS A 50 6.87 2.75 13.37
CA LYS A 50 6.88 2.99 11.94
C LYS A 50 7.94 2.13 11.27
N PHE A 51 7.73 1.80 9.99
CA PHE A 51 8.64 0.96 9.22
C PHE A 51 9.02 1.62 7.90
N GLU A 52 10.28 1.44 7.50
CA GLU A 52 10.71 1.65 6.13
C GLU A 52 10.93 0.28 5.49
N LEU A 53 10.10 -0.05 4.51
CA LEU A 53 10.07 -1.37 3.88
C LEU A 53 10.74 -1.32 2.50
N PHE A 54 11.87 -2.00 2.34
CA PHE A 54 12.52 -2.16 1.03
C PHE A 54 11.84 -3.20 0.14
N ALA A 55 11.04 -4.08 0.73
CA ALA A 55 10.27 -5.10 0.05
C ALA A 55 9.00 -5.38 0.85
N PRO A 56 7.95 -5.93 0.20
CA PRO A 56 6.78 -6.42 0.91
C PRO A 56 7.19 -7.47 1.94
N PRO A 57 6.70 -7.39 3.19
CA PRO A 57 7.09 -8.33 4.22
C PRO A 57 6.55 -9.72 3.90
N SER A 58 7.36 -10.74 4.18
CA SER A 58 6.98 -12.15 3.94
C SER A 58 6.03 -12.72 5.00
N GLN A 59 5.89 -12.00 6.12
CA GLN A 59 5.04 -12.34 7.25
C GLN A 59 4.61 -11.05 7.99
N PRO A 60 3.59 -11.10 8.85
CA PRO A 60 3.20 -9.95 9.65
C PRO A 60 4.35 -9.37 10.48
N LEU A 61 4.46 -8.04 10.54
CA LEU A 61 5.50 -7.34 11.31
C LEU A 61 5.29 -7.43 12.83
N PHE A 62 4.06 -7.69 13.25
CA PHE A 62 3.68 -7.95 14.63
C PHE A 62 3.15 -9.38 14.75
N GLU A 63 3.63 -10.11 15.74
CA GLU A 63 3.10 -11.43 16.08
C GLU A 63 1.68 -11.26 16.63
N GLU A 64 0.76 -12.14 16.22
CA GLU A 64 -0.62 -12.09 16.68
C GLU A 64 -0.72 -12.43 18.18
N VAL A 65 -1.21 -11.47 18.97
CA VAL A 65 -1.88 -11.73 20.24
C VAL A 65 -3.38 -11.76 19.96
N ALA A 66 -4.08 -12.74 20.52
CA ALA A 66 -5.49 -13.06 20.23
C ALA A 66 -6.42 -11.83 20.15
N GLU A 67 -7.29 -11.89 19.14
CA GLU A 67 -8.01 -10.87 18.37
C GLU A 67 -8.87 -9.80 19.08
N VAL A 68 -9.11 -8.69 18.38
CA VAL A 68 -10.49 -8.30 18.01
C VAL A 68 -10.51 -7.89 16.53
N ALA A 69 -11.20 -8.70 15.71
CA ALA A 69 -11.46 -8.44 14.30
C ALA A 69 -12.28 -7.14 14.12
N LYS A 70 -11.86 -6.29 13.18
CA LYS A 70 -12.72 -5.25 12.61
C LYS A 70 -13.07 -5.68 11.19
N GLN A 71 -14.36 -5.89 10.97
CA GLN A 71 -14.95 -6.09 9.66
C GLN A 71 -14.97 -4.76 8.92
N GLU A 72 -14.44 -4.74 7.71
CA GLU A 72 -14.56 -3.60 6.80
C GLU A 72 -15.99 -3.52 6.22
N PRO A 73 -16.55 -2.32 6.06
CA PRO A 73 -17.87 -2.15 5.45
C PRO A 73 -17.75 -2.18 3.91
N GLU A 74 -18.64 -2.94 3.26
CA GLU A 74 -18.90 -2.80 1.83
C GLU A 74 -19.53 -1.42 1.54
N VAL A 75 -18.86 -0.65 0.69
CA VAL A 75 -19.44 0.58 0.11
C VAL A 75 -19.95 0.24 -1.29
N GLU A 76 -21.26 0.07 -1.43
CA GLU A 76 -21.94 0.05 -2.73
C GLU A 76 -22.14 1.49 -3.23
N LYS A 77 -21.54 1.86 -4.38
CA LYS A 77 -22.15 2.84 -5.30
C LYS A 77 -21.85 2.58 -6.80
N ALA A 78 -22.94 2.22 -7.47
CA ALA A 78 -23.38 2.64 -8.80
C ALA A 78 -22.56 2.29 -10.06
N GLY A 79 -23.07 1.28 -10.79
CA GLY A 79 -22.98 1.23 -12.26
C GLY A 79 -22.05 0.17 -12.83
N SER A 80 -22.16 -1.08 -12.39
CA SER A 80 -21.37 -2.19 -12.91
C SER A 80 -21.80 -2.61 -14.32
N ILE A 81 -21.09 -2.12 -15.33
CA ILE A 81 -20.87 -2.88 -16.57
C ILE A 81 -19.60 -3.69 -16.34
N SER A 82 -19.74 -5.02 -16.23
CA SER A 82 -18.62 -5.94 -16.12
C SER A 82 -17.65 -5.75 -17.30
N VAL A 83 -16.37 -5.58 -17.00
CA VAL A 83 -15.31 -5.56 -18.02
C VAL A 83 -15.38 -6.82 -18.89
N GLY A 84 -15.40 -6.65 -20.21
CA GLY A 84 -15.20 -7.72 -21.20
C GLY A 84 -13.71 -8.02 -21.41
N ASP A 85 -13.33 -8.51 -22.58
CA ASP A 85 -11.92 -8.80 -22.87
C ASP A 85 -11.05 -7.52 -23.02
N SER A 86 -11.68 -6.35 -23.17
CA SER A 86 -11.03 -5.04 -23.23
C SER A 86 -11.74 -4.00 -22.35
N TYR A 87 -11.03 -2.91 -22.07
CA TYR A 87 -11.54 -1.72 -21.39
C TYR A 87 -10.87 -0.46 -21.95
N LYS A 88 -11.54 0.68 -21.83
CA LYS A 88 -11.00 1.98 -22.19
C LYS A 88 -10.43 2.65 -20.95
N ILE A 89 -9.29 3.31 -21.11
CA ILE A 89 -8.64 4.05 -20.04
C ILE A 89 -8.23 5.44 -20.53
N LYS A 90 -8.46 6.43 -19.68
CA LYS A 90 -7.94 7.78 -19.82
C LYS A 90 -7.00 8.06 -18.66
N ILE A 91 -5.83 8.61 -18.96
CA ILE A 91 -4.73 8.79 -18.03
C ILE A 91 -4.31 10.25 -18.10
N THR A 92 -4.29 10.92 -16.95
CA THR A 92 -3.63 12.21 -16.78
C THR A 92 -2.24 11.97 -16.20
N LEU A 93 -1.21 12.47 -16.87
CA LEU A 93 0.19 12.39 -16.44
C LEU A 93 0.97 13.57 -17.04
N ASP A 94 1.69 14.32 -16.20
CA ASP A 94 2.48 15.48 -16.59
C ASP A 94 1.66 16.52 -17.39
N ASP A 95 0.43 16.82 -16.93
CA ASP A 95 -0.56 17.67 -17.61
C ASP A 95 -1.03 17.15 -19.00
N GLU A 96 -0.57 15.97 -19.43
CA GLU A 96 -0.99 15.33 -20.69
C GLU A 96 -2.11 14.30 -20.45
N VAL A 97 -3.02 14.19 -21.43
CA VAL A 97 -4.12 13.23 -21.40
C VAL A 97 -3.92 12.17 -22.47
N ILE A 98 -3.81 10.92 -22.03
CA ILE A 98 -3.66 9.74 -22.90
C ILE A 98 -4.94 8.90 -22.81
N GLU A 99 -5.59 8.65 -23.95
CA GLU A 99 -6.71 7.73 -24.06
C GLU A 99 -6.33 6.49 -24.87
N LYS A 100 -6.54 5.30 -24.31
CA LYS A 100 -6.34 4.01 -25.01
C LYS A 100 -7.46 3.02 -24.72
N GLU A 101 -7.59 2.05 -25.61
CA GLU A 101 -8.31 0.81 -25.33
C GLU A 101 -7.27 -0.30 -25.09
N LEU A 102 -7.35 -0.97 -23.94
CA LEU A 102 -6.43 -2.00 -23.50
C LEU A 102 -7.14 -3.35 -23.41
N VAL A 103 -6.43 -4.41 -23.78
CA VAL A 103 -6.88 -5.79 -23.55
C VAL A 103 -6.64 -6.12 -22.09
N LYS A 104 -7.67 -6.63 -21.40
CA LYS A 104 -7.53 -7.06 -20.01
C LYS A 104 -6.60 -8.27 -19.93
N THR A 105 -5.66 -8.21 -19.00
CA THR A 105 -4.79 -9.35 -18.65
C THR A 105 -4.93 -9.68 -17.17
N ASP A 106 -4.28 -10.77 -16.73
CA ASP A 106 -4.17 -11.11 -15.31
C ASP A 106 -3.21 -10.17 -14.56
N GLY A 107 -2.43 -9.36 -15.28
CA GLY A 107 -1.50 -8.37 -14.74
C GLY A 107 -2.21 -7.22 -14.03
N THR A 108 -1.44 -6.46 -13.26
CA THR A 108 -1.94 -5.27 -12.58
C THR A 108 -2.12 -4.12 -13.56
N LEU A 109 -2.78 -3.04 -13.13
CA LEU A 109 -3.00 -1.87 -13.97
C LEU A 109 -1.66 -1.33 -14.46
N ILE A 110 -0.64 -1.22 -13.58
CA ILE A 110 0.69 -0.75 -13.99
C ILE A 110 1.34 -1.67 -15.04
N ASP A 111 1.16 -2.99 -14.94
CA ASP A 111 1.73 -3.92 -15.93
C ASP A 111 1.10 -3.69 -17.30
N GLN A 112 -0.23 -3.53 -17.34
CA GLN A 112 -0.97 -3.29 -18.58
C GLN A 112 -0.64 -1.93 -19.21
N LEU A 113 -0.36 -0.90 -18.39
CA LEU A 113 0.09 0.41 -18.89
C LEU A 113 1.48 0.32 -19.53
N ILE A 114 2.42 -0.36 -18.86
CA ILE A 114 3.79 -0.55 -19.37
C ILE A 114 3.78 -1.38 -20.66
N ASP A 115 3.01 -2.47 -20.69
CA ASP A 115 2.87 -3.31 -21.89
C ASP A 115 2.26 -2.55 -23.08
N ALA A 116 1.48 -1.50 -22.79
CA ALA A 116 0.92 -0.59 -23.78
C ALA A 116 1.84 0.60 -24.10
N ASP A 117 3.11 0.59 -23.67
CA ASP A 117 4.11 1.63 -23.91
C ASP A 117 3.67 3.00 -23.35
N ILE A 118 3.00 2.99 -22.19
CA ILE A 118 2.66 4.19 -21.41
C ILE A 118 3.69 4.30 -20.28
N ASP A 119 4.35 5.44 -20.18
CA ASP A 119 5.39 5.72 -19.17
C ASP A 119 4.78 6.06 -17.80
N ALA A 120 3.90 5.19 -17.31
CA ALA A 120 3.27 5.37 -16.01
C ALA A 120 4.31 5.24 -14.88
N PRO A 121 4.28 6.09 -13.84
CA PRO A 121 5.29 6.08 -12.81
C PRO A 121 5.22 4.81 -11.94
N TYR A 122 6.36 4.14 -11.76
CA TYR A 122 6.48 2.96 -10.89
C TYR A 122 7.93 2.71 -10.43
N SER A 123 8.07 1.90 -9.39
CA SER A 123 9.39 1.42 -8.94
C SER A 123 9.35 -0.01 -8.40
N CYS A 124 8.75 -0.25 -7.21
CA CYS A 124 8.89 -1.55 -6.54
C CYS A 124 7.94 -2.66 -7.04
N LYS A 125 6.77 -2.29 -7.60
CA LYS A 125 5.63 -3.19 -7.89
C LYS A 125 5.15 -4.06 -6.72
N GLY A 126 5.56 -3.73 -5.49
CA GLY A 126 5.24 -4.48 -4.27
C GLY A 126 4.31 -3.74 -3.30
N GLY A 127 3.96 -2.49 -3.59
CA GLY A 127 3.07 -1.69 -2.75
C GLY A 127 3.75 -1.04 -1.53
N VAL A 128 5.05 -0.75 -1.61
CA VAL A 128 5.85 -0.16 -0.50
C VAL A 128 6.53 1.18 -0.83
N CYS A 129 6.54 1.64 -2.09
CA CYS A 129 7.39 2.76 -2.53
C CYS A 129 6.66 4.03 -2.98
N SER A 130 5.32 4.04 -2.95
CA SER A 130 4.47 5.19 -3.35
C SER A 130 4.52 5.64 -4.81
N SER A 131 5.46 5.16 -5.64
CA SER A 131 5.68 5.70 -6.99
C SER A 131 4.53 5.50 -7.97
N CYS A 132 3.64 4.54 -7.72
CA CYS A 132 2.51 4.24 -8.61
C CYS A 132 1.16 4.67 -8.02
N ILE A 133 1.16 5.62 -7.07
CA ILE A 133 -0.09 6.19 -6.57
C ILE A 133 -0.77 6.94 -7.71
N ALA A 134 -2.05 6.69 -7.89
CA ALA A 134 -2.92 7.46 -8.75
C ALA A 134 -4.29 7.57 -8.11
N LYS A 135 -5.06 8.55 -8.56
CA LYS A 135 -6.46 8.70 -8.18
C LYS A 135 -7.36 8.17 -9.27
N VAL A 136 -8.31 7.31 -8.90
CA VAL A 136 -9.38 6.89 -9.82
C VAL A 136 -10.47 7.95 -9.80
N THR A 137 -10.60 8.70 -10.88
CA THR A 137 -11.57 9.81 -10.97
C THR A 137 -12.90 9.36 -11.58
N VAL A 138 -12.89 8.29 -12.40
CA VAL A 138 -14.08 7.64 -12.97
C VAL A 138 -13.85 6.14 -13.07
N GLY A 139 -14.90 5.36 -12.84
CA GLY A 139 -14.87 3.90 -12.91
C GLY A 139 -14.35 3.26 -11.63
N GLU A 140 -14.14 1.94 -11.68
CA GLU A 140 -13.70 1.15 -10.54
C GLU A 140 -12.48 0.29 -10.90
N VAL A 141 -11.63 0.11 -9.90
CA VAL A 141 -10.55 -0.89 -9.90
C VAL A 141 -10.76 -1.85 -8.72
N GLU A 142 -10.29 -3.08 -8.89
CA GLU A 142 -10.10 -4.02 -7.80
C GLU A 142 -8.72 -3.76 -7.19
N PHE A 143 -8.68 -3.10 -6.03
CA PHE A 143 -7.44 -2.76 -5.32
C PHE A 143 -7.12 -3.81 -4.25
N ASN A 144 -5.94 -4.43 -4.34
CA ASN A 144 -5.46 -5.39 -3.35
C ASN A 144 -4.92 -4.67 -2.09
N THR A 145 -5.81 -4.37 -1.16
CA THR A 145 -5.50 -3.69 0.11
C THR A 145 -4.56 -4.50 1.00
N ALA A 146 -4.51 -5.83 0.87
CA ALA A 146 -3.58 -6.67 1.62
C ALA A 146 -2.10 -6.43 1.27
N LYS A 147 -1.82 -5.73 0.16
CA LYS A 147 -0.48 -5.29 -0.25
C LYS A 147 -0.33 -3.77 -0.25
N ASN A 148 -1.22 -3.05 0.46
CA ASN A 148 -1.08 -1.63 0.70
C ASN A 148 -0.26 -1.39 1.97
N PHE A 149 0.95 -0.84 1.82
CA PHE A 149 1.79 -0.41 2.95
C PHE A 149 2.09 1.09 2.91
N VAL A 150 1.32 1.85 2.13
CA VAL A 150 1.61 3.26 1.80
C VAL A 150 0.40 4.14 2.10
N LEU A 151 -0.75 3.81 1.51
CA LEU A 151 -1.95 4.65 1.60
C LEU A 151 -2.66 4.43 2.93
N THR A 152 -3.10 5.53 3.52
CA THR A 152 -4.03 5.56 4.66
C THR A 152 -5.45 5.25 4.21
N ASP A 153 -6.32 4.89 5.16
CA ASP A 153 -7.75 4.68 4.88
C ASP A 153 -8.42 5.93 4.29
N GLU A 154 -8.06 7.12 4.78
CA GLU A 154 -8.59 8.39 4.27
C GLU A 154 -8.15 8.66 2.82
N GLU A 155 -6.92 8.33 2.44
CA GLU A 155 -6.48 8.43 1.05
C GLU A 155 -7.22 7.44 0.15
N MET A 156 -7.40 6.20 0.59
CA MET A 156 -8.17 5.20 -0.17
C MET A 156 -9.63 5.65 -0.37
N ASP A 157 -10.26 6.19 0.68
CA ASP A 157 -11.62 6.74 0.62
C ASP A 157 -11.75 7.93 -0.35
N ASN A 158 -10.66 8.68 -0.56
CA ASN A 158 -10.57 9.77 -1.54
C ASN A 158 -10.28 9.28 -2.98
N GLY A 159 -10.25 7.97 -3.21
CA GLY A 159 -10.07 7.35 -4.52
C GLY A 159 -8.62 7.09 -4.91
N PHE A 160 -7.67 7.23 -3.97
CA PHE A 160 -6.27 6.88 -4.23
C PHE A 160 -6.05 5.37 -4.20
N VAL A 161 -5.27 4.89 -5.15
CA VAL A 161 -4.92 3.47 -5.27
C VAL A 161 -3.45 3.31 -5.63
N LEU A 162 -2.90 2.14 -5.35
CA LEU A 162 -1.62 1.73 -5.92
C LEU A 162 -1.89 1.01 -7.24
N CYS A 163 -1.57 1.63 -8.37
CA CYS A 163 -1.77 1.02 -9.70
C CYS A 163 -1.06 -0.33 -9.83
N CYS A 164 0.07 -0.53 -9.14
CA CYS A 164 0.79 -1.81 -9.12
C CYS A 164 0.11 -2.92 -8.29
N GLN A 165 -0.95 -2.60 -7.55
CA GLN A 165 -1.75 -3.56 -6.78
C GLN A 165 -3.23 -3.51 -7.18
N SER A 166 -3.56 -2.86 -8.29
CA SER A 166 -4.93 -2.66 -8.75
C SER A 166 -5.19 -3.38 -10.07
N LYS A 167 -6.42 -3.83 -10.32
CA LYS A 167 -6.86 -4.40 -11.61
C LYS A 167 -8.11 -3.68 -12.13
N PRO A 168 -8.30 -3.55 -13.44
CA PRO A 168 -9.47 -2.89 -13.99
C PRO A 168 -10.76 -3.68 -13.70
N LYS A 169 -11.77 -3.01 -13.15
CA LYS A 169 -13.08 -3.58 -12.82
C LYS A 169 -14.23 -3.02 -13.67
N SER A 170 -14.11 -1.78 -14.14
CA SER A 170 -15.06 -1.12 -15.06
C SER A 170 -14.57 -1.07 -16.51
N ALA A 171 -15.50 -1.12 -17.48
CA ALA A 171 -15.20 -1.05 -18.91
C ALA A 171 -14.60 0.29 -19.37
N TYR A 172 -14.74 1.33 -18.54
CA TYR A 172 -14.10 2.63 -18.70
C TYR A 172 -13.55 3.10 -17.35
N ILE A 173 -12.31 3.56 -17.32
CA ILE A 173 -11.63 4.06 -16.12
C ILE A 173 -10.90 5.36 -16.48
N GLU A 174 -10.97 6.36 -15.60
CA GLU A 174 -10.10 7.54 -15.63
C GLU A 174 -9.17 7.51 -14.42
N ILE A 175 -7.87 7.61 -14.66
CA ILE A 175 -6.85 7.70 -13.62
C ILE A 175 -6.03 8.97 -13.76
N ASP A 176 -5.65 9.54 -12.63
CA ASP A 176 -4.86 10.75 -12.55
C ASP A 176 -3.61 10.50 -11.69
N PHE A 177 -2.43 10.60 -12.30
CA PHE A 177 -1.15 10.47 -11.62
C PHE A 177 -0.64 11.79 -11.03
N ASP A 178 -1.17 12.93 -11.49
CA ASP A 178 -0.74 14.27 -11.06
C ASP A 178 -1.41 14.70 -9.75
N ASP A 179 -2.57 14.10 -9.45
CA ASP A 179 -3.33 14.31 -8.20
C ASP A 179 -2.74 13.55 -6.98
N ALA A 180 -1.65 12.79 -7.16
CA ALA A 180 -1.03 11.99 -6.10
C ALA A 180 -0.50 12.87 -4.94
N PRO A 181 -0.67 12.44 -3.67
CA PRO A 181 -0.32 13.23 -2.47
C PRO A 181 1.18 13.38 -2.21
#